data_AF-A0A4Q2ZAY8-F1
#
_entry.id   AF-A0A4Q2ZAY8-F1
#
_cell.length_a   1.000
_cell.length_b   1.000
_cell.length_c   1.000
_cell.angle_alpha   90.00
_cell.angle_beta   90.00
_cell.angle_gamma   90.00
#
_symmetry.space_group_name_H-M   'P 1'
#
loop_
_entity.id
_entity.type
_entity.pdbx_description
1 polymer ?
#
loop_
_entity_poly.entity_id
_entity_poly.type
_entity_poly.pdbx_seq_one_letter_code
_entity_poly.pdbx_strand_id
1 'polypeptide(L)'
;TELKKWLDEGRPVTLLDTRNDYEVKLGTFKGAIIPNINTFREFPAAVRELPAELKDQPVVMFCTGGIRCEKAGPFMEQEGFNNIYQLDGGILKYFEECGGDHYDGECFVFDQRVGVDPGLNESDHAICYACQAPLTKADQDDPRHVVGVSCPHCFVSEPQRMAERIAHLHESIARITTPLPGSMPLENRRPVNIPASHDGHTLLEALVDLFPHIPEGEWEARCEAGRFVNYGGTVRGKDHIVRGGERVVQIFPPEAEPPVSADIRIIHEDEAILLVHKPAPLPMHASGRFHRNTLQHILNQAYSPNYPRPVHRLDSNTTGLVLFARTRHFSRVLQNQFLAGTVDKRYLVRIQGHPPEDTFFSEAPISTEP
;
A
#
# COMPACT_ATOMS: atom_id res chain seq x y z
N THR A 1 -11.30 -45.77 -24.56
CA THR A 1 -12.50 -45.25 -23.85
C THR A 1 -13.73 -45.07 -24.75
N GLU A 2 -14.93 -45.06 -24.14
CA GLU A 2 -16.21 -44.73 -24.79
C GLU A 2 -16.29 -43.25 -25.22
N LEU A 3 -15.75 -42.34 -24.41
CA LEU A 3 -15.68 -40.92 -24.71
C LEU A 3 -14.96 -40.66 -26.05
N LYS A 4 -13.82 -41.30 -26.29
CA LYS A 4 -13.07 -41.15 -27.55
C LYS A 4 -13.95 -41.46 -28.76
N LYS A 5 -14.73 -42.55 -28.71
CA LYS A 5 -15.64 -42.91 -29.81
C LYS A 5 -16.69 -41.83 -30.06
N TRP A 6 -17.27 -41.27 -28.99
CA TRP A 6 -18.26 -40.20 -29.12
C TRP A 6 -17.66 -38.95 -29.77
N LEU A 7 -16.42 -38.60 -29.42
CA LEU A 7 -15.71 -37.46 -30.00
C LEU A 7 -15.30 -37.74 -31.46
N ASP A 8 -14.79 -38.94 -31.78
CA ASP A 8 -14.44 -39.35 -33.14
C ASP A 8 -15.67 -39.35 -34.09
N GLU A 9 -16.84 -39.74 -33.57
CA GLU A 9 -18.11 -39.73 -34.30
C GLU A 9 -18.76 -38.33 -34.40
N GLY A 10 -18.20 -37.33 -33.73
CA GLY A 10 -18.76 -35.97 -33.69
C GLY A 10 -20.11 -35.90 -32.97
N ARG A 11 -20.37 -36.80 -32.01
CA ARG A 11 -21.60 -36.77 -31.22
C ARG A 11 -21.65 -35.49 -30.37
N PRO A 12 -22.83 -34.86 -30.24
CA PRO A 12 -22.97 -33.68 -29.39
C PRO A 12 -22.79 -34.09 -27.92
N VAL A 13 -21.67 -33.66 -27.33
CA VAL A 13 -21.33 -33.84 -25.93
C VAL A 13 -20.59 -32.62 -25.42
N THR A 14 -20.91 -32.19 -24.21
CA THR A 14 -20.24 -31.09 -23.54
C THR A 14 -19.18 -31.65 -22.59
N LEU A 15 -17.93 -31.23 -22.76
CA LEU A 15 -16.85 -31.60 -21.85
C LEU A 15 -16.73 -30.51 -20.77
N LEU A 16 -16.67 -30.91 -19.49
CA LEU A 16 -16.53 -29.99 -18.36
C LEU A 16 -15.24 -30.30 -17.58
N ASP A 17 -14.29 -29.38 -17.63
CA ASP A 17 -13.04 -29.48 -16.87
C ASP A 17 -13.29 -29.03 -15.43
N THR A 18 -13.19 -29.94 -14.48
CA THR A 18 -13.44 -29.65 -13.06
C THR A 18 -12.17 -29.21 -12.31
N ARG A 19 -11.08 -28.95 -13.04
CA ARG A 19 -9.77 -28.62 -12.47
C ARG A 19 -9.60 -27.15 -12.16
N ASN A 20 -8.59 -26.83 -11.35
CA ASN A 20 -8.22 -25.45 -11.04
C ASN A 20 -7.54 -24.82 -12.27
N ASP A 21 -7.59 -23.48 -12.37
CA ASP A 21 -7.08 -22.70 -13.49
C ASP A 21 -5.62 -23.06 -13.87
N TYR A 22 -4.74 -23.26 -12.89
CA TYR A 22 -3.34 -23.59 -13.12
C TYR A 22 -3.14 -24.98 -13.73
N GLU A 23 -4.06 -25.92 -13.50
CA GLU A 23 -4.02 -27.26 -14.10
C GLU A 23 -4.49 -27.24 -15.55
N VAL A 24 -5.50 -26.42 -15.84
CA VAL A 24 -6.05 -26.25 -17.19
C VAL A 24 -5.05 -25.56 -18.11
N LYS A 25 -4.25 -24.62 -17.58
CA LYS A 25 -3.16 -23.95 -18.32
C LYS A 25 -2.14 -24.92 -18.90
N LEU A 26 -1.97 -26.11 -18.32
CA LEU A 26 -1.07 -27.15 -18.83
C LEU A 26 -1.63 -27.88 -20.05
N GLY A 27 -2.95 -28.02 -20.10
CA GLY A 27 -3.63 -28.72 -21.17
C GLY A 27 -5.06 -29.06 -20.78
N THR A 28 -5.92 -29.28 -21.75
CA THR A 28 -7.33 -29.70 -21.56
C THR A 28 -7.89 -30.32 -22.84
N PHE A 29 -9.09 -30.90 -22.77
CA PHE A 29 -9.78 -31.41 -23.96
C PHE A 29 -10.26 -30.27 -24.87
N LYS A 30 -10.17 -30.49 -26.18
CA LYS A 30 -10.64 -29.56 -27.21
C LYS A 30 -12.12 -29.22 -26.98
N GLY A 31 -12.40 -27.92 -26.87
CA GLY A 31 -13.77 -27.41 -26.70
C GLY A 31 -14.37 -27.66 -25.31
N ALA A 32 -13.57 -28.05 -24.31
CA ALA A 32 -14.05 -28.18 -22.94
C ALA A 32 -14.46 -26.82 -22.34
N ILE A 33 -15.55 -26.83 -21.58
CA ILE A 33 -15.95 -25.72 -20.74
C ILE A 33 -15.02 -25.65 -19.54
N ILE A 34 -14.46 -24.47 -19.31
CA ILE A 34 -13.57 -24.17 -18.19
C ILE A 34 -14.30 -23.21 -17.23
N PRO A 35 -14.63 -23.65 -16.01
CA PRO A 35 -15.36 -22.83 -15.03
C PRO A 35 -14.51 -21.71 -14.40
N ASN A 36 -13.22 -21.58 -14.77
CA ASN A 36 -12.29 -20.56 -14.27
C ASN A 36 -12.19 -20.46 -12.74
N ILE A 37 -12.09 -21.61 -12.07
CA ILE A 37 -11.97 -21.70 -10.61
C ILE A 37 -10.50 -21.71 -10.16
N ASN A 38 -10.16 -21.00 -9.08
CA ASN A 38 -8.83 -21.09 -8.48
C ASN A 38 -8.73 -22.29 -7.52
N THR A 39 -9.84 -22.61 -6.86
CA THR A 39 -9.94 -23.77 -5.98
C THR A 39 -11.22 -24.56 -6.25
N PHE A 40 -11.18 -25.89 -6.08
CA PHE A 40 -12.36 -26.75 -6.24
C PHE A 40 -13.54 -26.38 -5.31
N ARG A 41 -13.30 -25.61 -4.22
CA ARG A 41 -14.38 -25.11 -3.36
C ARG A 41 -15.28 -24.09 -4.07
N GLU A 42 -14.80 -23.45 -5.13
CA GLU A 42 -15.54 -22.50 -5.96
C GLU A 42 -16.43 -23.19 -7.00
N PHE A 43 -16.23 -24.50 -7.24
CA PHE A 43 -16.98 -25.26 -8.24
C PHE A 43 -18.52 -25.12 -8.10
N PRO A 44 -19.12 -25.15 -6.89
CA PRO A 44 -20.56 -24.93 -6.73
C PRO A 44 -21.07 -23.59 -7.23
N ALA A 45 -20.26 -22.52 -7.11
CA ALA A 45 -20.64 -21.21 -7.63
C ALA A 45 -20.54 -21.21 -9.16
N ALA A 46 -19.44 -21.72 -9.71
CA ALA A 46 -19.21 -21.74 -11.15
C ALA A 46 -20.24 -22.58 -11.93
N VAL A 47 -20.69 -23.70 -11.37
CA VAL A 47 -21.75 -24.53 -11.98
C VAL A 47 -23.08 -23.77 -12.11
N ARG A 48 -23.41 -22.91 -11.14
CA ARG A 48 -24.67 -22.13 -11.19
C ARG A 48 -24.65 -21.03 -12.26
N GLU A 49 -23.46 -20.65 -12.71
CA GLU A 49 -23.27 -19.70 -13.81
C GLU A 49 -23.27 -20.38 -15.18
N LEU A 50 -23.29 -21.72 -15.24
CA LEU A 50 -23.36 -22.45 -16.50
C LEU A 50 -24.70 -22.23 -17.22
N PRO A 51 -24.71 -22.21 -18.56
CA PRO A 51 -25.93 -22.07 -19.34
C PRO A 51 -26.98 -23.12 -18.98
N ALA A 52 -28.23 -22.69 -18.80
CA ALA A 52 -29.32 -23.58 -18.37
C ALA A 52 -29.60 -24.71 -19.38
N GLU A 53 -29.28 -24.50 -20.66
CA GLU A 53 -29.44 -25.47 -21.75
C GLU A 53 -28.55 -26.70 -21.56
N LEU A 54 -27.45 -26.59 -20.79
CA LEU A 54 -26.58 -27.72 -20.50
C LEU A 54 -27.22 -28.76 -19.58
N LYS A 55 -28.28 -28.40 -18.84
CA LYS A 55 -28.96 -29.32 -17.90
C LYS A 55 -29.57 -30.53 -18.59
N ASP A 56 -29.97 -30.38 -19.85
CA ASP A 56 -30.56 -31.46 -20.66
C ASP A 56 -29.57 -32.09 -21.64
N GLN A 57 -28.37 -31.51 -21.80
CA GLN A 57 -27.34 -32.04 -22.71
C GLN A 57 -26.45 -33.08 -22.01
N PRO A 58 -25.87 -34.03 -22.77
CA PRO A 58 -24.82 -34.90 -22.23
C PRO A 58 -23.60 -34.09 -21.80
N VAL A 59 -23.28 -34.11 -20.50
CA VAL A 59 -22.09 -33.46 -19.93
C VAL A 59 -21.14 -34.52 -19.43
N VAL A 60 -19.93 -34.59 -19.99
CA VAL A 60 -18.85 -35.47 -19.50
C VAL A 60 -17.86 -34.62 -18.71
N MET A 61 -17.80 -34.88 -17.41
CA MET A 61 -16.86 -34.23 -16.50
C MET A 61 -15.55 -35.01 -16.44
N PHE A 62 -14.46 -34.28 -16.25
CA PHE A 62 -13.16 -34.89 -16.04
C PHE A 62 -12.28 -34.07 -15.08
N CYS A 63 -11.29 -34.74 -14.51
CA CYS A 63 -10.16 -34.17 -13.80
C CYS A 63 -8.95 -35.09 -13.97
N THR A 64 -7.80 -34.77 -13.35
CA THR A 64 -6.56 -35.55 -13.47
C THR A 64 -6.76 -37.06 -13.24
N GLY A 65 -7.38 -37.45 -12.12
CA GLY A 65 -7.54 -38.86 -11.72
C GLY A 65 -8.95 -39.28 -11.30
N GLY A 66 -9.99 -38.55 -11.72
CA GLY A 66 -11.40 -38.87 -11.44
C GLY A 66 -11.95 -38.44 -10.07
N ILE A 67 -11.11 -38.27 -9.04
CA ILE A 67 -11.56 -38.01 -7.64
C ILE A 67 -12.47 -36.78 -7.48
N ARG A 68 -12.24 -35.69 -8.24
CA ARG A 68 -13.13 -34.51 -8.18
C ARG A 68 -14.48 -34.78 -8.84
N CYS A 69 -14.51 -35.57 -9.90
CA CYS A 69 -15.73 -35.91 -10.63
C CYS A 69 -16.69 -36.73 -9.75
N GLU A 70 -16.15 -37.63 -8.92
CA GLU A 70 -16.92 -38.39 -7.91
C GLU A 70 -17.69 -37.48 -6.93
N LYS A 71 -17.15 -36.29 -6.66
CA LYS A 71 -17.78 -35.28 -5.79
C LYS A 71 -18.66 -34.32 -6.57
N ALA A 72 -18.24 -33.96 -7.78
CA ALA A 72 -18.96 -33.03 -8.65
C ALA A 72 -20.27 -33.62 -9.18
N GLY A 73 -20.30 -34.92 -9.48
CA GLY A 73 -21.47 -35.59 -10.05
C GLY A 73 -22.74 -35.43 -9.22
N PRO A 74 -22.76 -35.87 -7.94
CA PRO A 74 -23.94 -35.71 -7.08
C PRO A 74 -24.38 -34.25 -6.90
N PHE A 75 -23.44 -33.31 -6.95
CA PHE A 75 -23.77 -31.89 -6.86
C PHE A 75 -24.42 -31.37 -8.17
N MET A 76 -23.90 -31.77 -9.33
CA MET A 76 -24.50 -31.42 -10.63
C MET A 76 -25.92 -31.97 -10.76
N GLU A 77 -26.17 -33.19 -10.30
CA GLU A 77 -27.52 -33.77 -10.23
C GLU A 77 -28.46 -32.91 -9.36
N GLN A 78 -27.99 -32.45 -8.19
CA GLN A 78 -28.76 -31.57 -7.31
C GLN A 78 -29.07 -30.21 -7.95
N GLU A 79 -28.17 -29.67 -8.77
CA GLU A 79 -28.38 -28.44 -9.54
C GLU A 79 -29.23 -28.67 -10.81
N GLY A 80 -29.67 -29.91 -11.05
CA GLY A 80 -30.67 -30.29 -12.06
C GLY A 80 -30.11 -30.72 -13.42
N PHE A 81 -28.86 -31.18 -13.48
CA PHE A 81 -28.31 -31.77 -14.70
C PHE A 81 -28.76 -33.24 -14.83
N ASN A 82 -29.38 -33.57 -15.96
CA ASN A 82 -30.04 -34.86 -16.16
C ASN A 82 -29.14 -35.93 -16.79
N ASN A 83 -28.16 -35.53 -17.59
CA ASN A 83 -27.31 -36.42 -18.40
C ASN A 83 -25.82 -36.20 -18.08
N ILE A 84 -25.42 -36.49 -16.84
CA ILE A 84 -24.02 -36.35 -16.43
C ILE A 84 -23.25 -37.67 -16.54
N TYR A 85 -22.03 -37.56 -17.03
CA TYR A 85 -21.08 -38.64 -17.16
C TYR A 85 -19.75 -38.17 -16.59
N GLN A 86 -18.89 -39.12 -16.22
CA GLN A 86 -17.52 -38.81 -15.83
C GLN A 86 -16.54 -39.69 -16.60
N LEU A 87 -15.35 -39.15 -16.82
CA LEU A 87 -14.24 -39.91 -17.32
C LEU A 87 -13.67 -40.78 -16.19
N ASP A 88 -13.99 -42.07 -16.23
CA ASP A 88 -13.49 -43.06 -15.27
C ASP A 88 -11.95 -43.08 -15.25
N GLY A 89 -11.36 -42.99 -14.07
CA GLY A 89 -9.91 -42.86 -13.88
C GLY A 89 -9.30 -41.51 -14.33
N GLY A 90 -10.12 -40.57 -14.81
CA GLY A 90 -9.68 -39.23 -15.22
C GLY A 90 -8.80 -39.20 -16.47
N ILE A 91 -8.10 -38.07 -16.65
CA ILE A 91 -7.22 -37.82 -17.80
C ILE A 91 -6.08 -38.86 -17.86
N LEU A 92 -5.52 -39.27 -16.72
CA LEU A 92 -4.40 -40.22 -16.69
C LEU A 92 -4.78 -41.58 -17.29
N LYS A 93 -5.96 -42.13 -16.94
CA LYS A 93 -6.45 -43.37 -17.55
C LYS A 93 -6.82 -43.19 -19.01
N TYR A 94 -7.32 -42.02 -19.40
CA TYR A 94 -7.57 -41.70 -20.80
C TYR A 94 -6.28 -41.72 -21.63
N PHE A 95 -5.20 -41.10 -21.13
CA PHE A 95 -3.89 -41.15 -21.77
C PHE A 95 -3.36 -42.58 -21.91
N GLU A 96 -3.49 -43.41 -20.87
CA GLU A 96 -3.11 -44.83 -20.92
C GLU A 96 -3.83 -45.61 -22.03
N GLU A 97 -5.14 -45.38 -22.20
CA GLU A 97 -5.94 -46.13 -23.17
C GLU A 97 -5.95 -45.54 -24.59
N CYS A 98 -5.83 -44.21 -24.70
CA CYS A 98 -6.15 -43.46 -25.92
C CYS A 98 -5.03 -42.51 -26.37
N GLY A 99 -3.97 -42.34 -25.60
CA GLY A 99 -2.97 -41.30 -25.84
C GLY A 99 -3.57 -39.89 -25.74
N GLY A 100 -3.14 -39.00 -26.64
CA GLY A 100 -3.51 -37.58 -26.64
C GLY A 100 -4.67 -37.19 -27.54
N ASP A 101 -5.45 -38.15 -28.05
CA ASP A 101 -6.56 -37.84 -28.95
C ASP A 101 -7.55 -36.87 -28.28
N HIS A 102 -7.95 -35.83 -29.00
CA HIS A 102 -8.83 -34.74 -28.54
C HIS A 102 -8.32 -33.90 -27.35
N TYR A 103 -7.11 -34.14 -26.84
CA TYR A 103 -6.49 -33.39 -25.77
C TYR A 103 -5.38 -32.48 -26.30
N ASP A 104 -5.35 -31.24 -25.85
CA ASP A 104 -4.26 -30.29 -26.18
C ASP A 104 -3.42 -30.04 -24.94
N GLY A 105 -2.10 -30.24 -25.06
CA GLY A 105 -1.13 -30.00 -24.00
C GLY A 105 -0.88 -31.23 -23.11
N GLU A 106 -0.58 -30.97 -21.84
CA GLU A 106 -0.16 -31.95 -20.85
C GLU A 106 -1.12 -32.01 -19.66
N CYS A 107 -1.04 -33.09 -18.88
CA CYS A 107 -1.87 -33.26 -17.69
C CYS A 107 -1.09 -32.91 -16.43
N PHE A 108 -1.55 -31.90 -15.69
CA PHE A 108 -0.98 -31.55 -14.39
C PHE A 108 -1.13 -32.70 -13.38
N VAL A 109 -0.05 -33.03 -12.69
CA VAL A 109 0.01 -34.03 -11.61
C VAL A 109 0.56 -33.42 -10.32
N PHE A 110 0.08 -33.90 -9.18
CA PHE A 110 0.34 -33.32 -7.86
C PHE A 110 1.61 -33.86 -7.18
N ASP A 111 2.51 -34.48 -7.94
CA ASP A 111 3.81 -34.95 -7.44
C ASP A 111 4.96 -34.16 -8.07
N GLN A 112 6.20 -34.65 -7.90
CA GLN A 112 7.40 -33.95 -8.33
C GLN A 112 7.47 -33.71 -9.85
N ARG A 113 6.69 -34.46 -10.63
CA ARG A 113 6.70 -34.38 -12.10
C ARG A 113 6.02 -33.12 -12.61
N VAL A 114 5.11 -32.51 -11.84
CA VAL A 114 4.29 -31.33 -12.20
C VAL A 114 3.33 -31.56 -13.37
N GLY A 115 3.79 -32.13 -14.48
CA GLY A 115 3.00 -32.50 -15.64
C GLY A 115 3.44 -33.85 -16.23
N VAL A 116 2.53 -34.48 -16.95
CA VAL A 116 2.83 -35.64 -17.80
C VAL A 116 2.26 -35.44 -19.20
N ASP A 117 2.99 -35.90 -20.21
CA ASP A 117 2.55 -35.91 -21.59
C ASP A 117 1.45 -36.99 -21.83
N PRO A 118 0.80 -37.01 -23.01
CA PRO A 118 -0.19 -38.04 -23.32
C PRO A 118 0.37 -39.48 -23.41
N GLY A 119 1.69 -39.65 -23.43
CA GLY A 119 2.38 -40.94 -23.30
C GLY A 119 2.71 -41.31 -21.85
N LEU A 120 2.26 -40.52 -20.86
CA LEU A 120 2.51 -40.65 -19.43
C LEU A 120 3.99 -40.47 -19.02
N ASN A 121 4.80 -39.82 -19.86
CA ASN A 121 6.15 -39.42 -19.51
C ASN A 121 6.14 -38.09 -18.75
N GLU A 122 7.09 -37.91 -17.82
CA GLU A 122 7.29 -36.65 -17.10
C GLU A 122 7.60 -35.52 -18.08
N SER A 123 6.96 -34.36 -17.85
CA SER A 123 7.19 -33.19 -18.68
C SER A 123 8.27 -32.26 -18.11
N ASP A 124 8.78 -31.38 -18.97
CA ASP A 124 9.78 -30.38 -18.58
C ASP A 124 9.18 -29.19 -17.80
N HIS A 125 7.88 -29.25 -17.46
CA HIS A 125 7.21 -28.16 -16.74
C HIS A 125 7.65 -28.11 -15.29
N ALA A 126 7.89 -26.89 -14.80
CA ALA A 126 8.12 -26.62 -13.39
C ALA A 126 6.91 -25.87 -12.80
N ILE A 127 6.84 -25.75 -11.48
CA ILE A 127 5.87 -24.88 -10.82
C ILE A 127 6.55 -23.66 -10.24
N CYS A 128 5.99 -22.47 -10.45
CA CYS A 128 6.42 -21.29 -9.74
C CYS A 128 5.95 -21.36 -8.29
N TYR A 129 6.87 -21.44 -7.33
CA TYR A 129 6.51 -21.47 -5.91
C TYR A 129 5.89 -20.16 -5.39
N ALA A 130 6.02 -19.04 -6.12
CA ALA A 130 5.46 -17.75 -5.73
C ALA A 130 3.98 -17.60 -6.11
N CYS A 131 3.57 -18.11 -7.29
CA CYS A 131 2.21 -17.93 -7.80
C CYS A 131 1.52 -19.22 -8.23
N GLN A 132 2.16 -20.38 -8.08
CA GLN A 132 1.66 -21.71 -8.46
C GLN A 132 1.40 -21.91 -9.95
N ALA A 133 1.75 -20.92 -10.79
CA ALA A 133 1.65 -21.07 -12.23
C ALA A 133 2.64 -22.15 -12.72
N PRO A 134 2.21 -23.05 -13.61
CA PRO A 134 3.14 -23.89 -14.32
C PRO A 134 4.05 -23.06 -15.22
N LEU A 135 5.29 -23.49 -15.36
CA LEU A 135 6.34 -22.81 -16.11
C LEU A 135 6.84 -23.71 -17.22
N THR A 136 6.70 -23.24 -18.45
CA THR A 136 7.35 -23.84 -19.60
C THR A 136 8.87 -23.73 -19.48
N LYS A 137 9.63 -24.43 -20.32
CA LYS A 137 11.08 -24.27 -20.35
C LYS A 137 11.51 -22.82 -20.65
N ALA A 138 10.80 -22.16 -21.55
CA ALA A 138 11.03 -20.75 -21.86
C ALA A 138 10.75 -19.83 -20.66
N ASP A 139 9.71 -20.11 -19.87
CA ASP A 139 9.44 -19.35 -18.64
C ASP A 139 10.52 -19.59 -17.58
N GLN A 140 11.05 -20.82 -17.50
CA GLN A 140 12.12 -21.17 -16.57
C GLN A 140 13.44 -20.47 -16.90
N ASP A 141 13.71 -20.27 -18.19
CA ASP A 141 14.93 -19.61 -18.70
C ASP A 141 14.79 -18.06 -18.76
N ASP A 142 13.61 -17.51 -18.47
CA ASP A 142 13.37 -16.05 -18.47
C ASP A 142 14.10 -15.37 -17.30
N PRO A 143 14.77 -14.22 -17.51
CA PRO A 143 15.48 -13.49 -16.45
C PRO A 143 14.64 -13.07 -15.23
N ARG A 144 13.30 -13.01 -15.39
CA ARG A 144 12.35 -12.69 -14.31
C ARG A 144 11.99 -13.91 -13.47
N HIS A 145 12.37 -15.11 -13.90
CA HIS A 145 12.25 -16.32 -13.11
C HIS A 145 13.38 -16.40 -12.09
N VAL A 146 12.99 -16.25 -10.83
CA VAL A 146 13.86 -16.44 -9.68
C VAL A 146 13.18 -17.45 -8.78
N VAL A 147 13.80 -18.62 -8.65
CA VAL A 147 13.24 -19.76 -7.92
C VAL A 147 12.81 -19.32 -6.51
N GLY A 148 11.53 -19.55 -6.19
CA GLY A 148 10.95 -19.17 -4.89
C GLY A 148 10.55 -17.69 -4.75
N VAL A 149 10.86 -16.83 -5.74
CA VAL A 149 10.62 -15.38 -5.66
C VAL A 149 9.64 -14.90 -6.74
N SER A 150 9.88 -15.23 -8.02
CA SER A 150 9.03 -14.77 -9.12
C SER A 150 9.17 -15.61 -10.39
N CYS A 151 8.24 -15.46 -11.31
CA CYS A 151 8.28 -15.96 -12.69
C CYS A 151 7.77 -14.88 -13.66
N PRO A 152 7.86 -15.05 -14.98
CA PRO A 152 7.37 -14.08 -15.97
C PRO A 152 5.90 -13.68 -15.79
N HIS A 153 5.09 -14.59 -15.24
CA HIS A 153 3.65 -14.40 -15.03
C HIS A 153 3.31 -13.62 -13.76
N CYS A 154 4.18 -13.62 -12.75
CA CYS A 154 3.94 -12.93 -11.47
C CYS A 154 4.99 -11.87 -11.12
N PHE A 155 5.97 -11.66 -11.99
CA PHE A 155 6.99 -10.64 -11.80
C PHE A 155 6.35 -9.25 -11.80
N VAL A 156 6.60 -8.51 -10.73
CA VAL A 156 6.21 -7.11 -10.59
C VAL A 156 7.47 -6.26 -10.56
N SER A 157 7.58 -5.31 -11.49
CA SER A 157 8.71 -4.40 -11.57
C SER A 157 8.75 -3.43 -10.37
N GLU A 158 9.93 -2.90 -10.03
CA GLU A 158 10.05 -1.88 -8.96
C GLU A 158 9.11 -0.67 -9.16
N PRO A 159 8.95 -0.10 -10.37
CA PRO A 159 7.98 0.98 -10.60
C PRO A 159 6.53 0.58 -10.29
N GLN A 160 6.13 -0.65 -10.63
CA GLN A 160 4.79 -1.16 -10.31
C GLN A 160 4.62 -1.37 -8.80
N ARG A 161 5.60 -2.00 -8.13
CA ARG A 161 5.58 -2.17 -6.66
C ARG A 161 5.52 -0.83 -5.94
N MET A 162 6.24 0.17 -6.42
CA MET A 162 6.20 1.53 -5.88
C MET A 162 4.82 2.17 -6.08
N ALA A 163 4.22 2.04 -7.26
CA ALA A 163 2.88 2.57 -7.54
C ALA A 163 1.82 1.95 -6.60
N GLU A 164 1.88 0.64 -6.37
CA GLU A 164 1.00 -0.08 -5.43
C GLU A 164 1.18 0.41 -3.99
N ARG A 165 2.44 0.58 -3.52
CA ARG A 165 2.72 1.14 -2.19
C ARG A 165 2.16 2.57 -2.05
N ILE A 166 2.38 3.41 -3.05
CA ILE A 166 1.88 4.79 -3.10
C ILE A 166 0.36 4.83 -3.04
N ALA A 167 -0.32 3.96 -3.80
CA ALA A 167 -1.78 3.85 -3.78
C ALA A 167 -2.30 3.48 -2.39
N HIS A 168 -1.71 2.46 -1.75
CA HIS A 168 -2.07 2.06 -0.39
C HIS A 168 -1.83 3.19 0.63
N LEU A 169 -0.75 3.95 0.46
CA LEU A 169 -0.45 5.11 1.31
C LEU A 169 -1.44 6.25 1.12
N HIS A 170 -1.87 6.53 -0.12
CA HIS A 170 -2.91 7.53 -0.37
C HIS A 170 -4.22 7.15 0.31
N GLU A 171 -4.62 5.88 0.28
CA GLU A 171 -5.79 5.40 1.02
C GLU A 171 -5.62 5.56 2.55
N SER A 172 -4.43 5.26 3.07
CA SER A 172 -4.12 5.43 4.50
C SER A 172 -4.21 6.89 4.93
N ILE A 173 -3.60 7.79 4.15
CA ILE A 173 -3.67 9.24 4.38
C ILE A 173 -5.12 9.71 4.31
N ALA A 174 -5.90 9.30 3.31
CA ALA A 174 -7.30 9.68 3.17
C ALA A 174 -8.15 9.26 4.39
N ARG A 175 -7.91 8.06 4.94
CA ARG A 175 -8.54 7.61 6.20
C ARG A 175 -8.11 8.46 7.40
N ILE A 176 -6.82 8.79 7.51
CA ILE A 176 -6.28 9.62 8.60
C ILE A 176 -6.84 11.05 8.56
N THR A 177 -7.06 11.59 7.36
CA THR A 177 -7.52 12.96 7.16
C THR A 177 -9.04 13.11 7.09
N THR A 178 -9.80 12.02 7.28
CA THR A 178 -11.27 12.02 7.20
C THR A 178 -11.89 11.40 8.47
N PRO A 179 -12.23 12.21 9.48
CA PRO A 179 -12.04 13.66 9.55
C PRO A 179 -10.57 14.02 9.85
N LEU A 180 -10.21 15.30 9.64
CA LEU A 180 -8.86 15.78 9.95
C LEU A 180 -8.47 15.47 11.41
N PRO A 181 -7.21 15.07 11.70
CA PRO A 181 -6.80 14.69 13.05
C PRO A 181 -7.02 15.75 14.13
N GLY A 182 -6.87 17.03 13.77
CA GLY A 182 -7.08 18.18 14.64
C GLY A 182 -8.52 18.70 14.64
N SER A 183 -9.46 18.07 13.94
CA SER A 183 -10.85 18.53 13.88
C SER A 183 -11.61 18.35 15.20
N MET A 184 -11.17 17.40 16.04
CA MET A 184 -11.75 17.19 17.36
C MET A 184 -11.04 18.07 18.41
N PRO A 185 -11.79 18.83 19.23
CA PRO A 185 -11.23 19.61 20.32
C PRO A 185 -10.66 18.67 21.37
N LEU A 186 -9.34 18.67 21.50
CA LEU A 186 -8.61 17.83 22.44
C LEU A 186 -7.54 18.67 23.12
N GLU A 187 -7.37 18.46 24.42
CA GLU A 187 -6.29 19.07 25.18
C GLU A 187 -4.95 18.74 24.50
N ASN A 188 -4.12 19.77 24.32
CA ASN A 188 -2.78 19.59 23.80
C ASN A 188 -1.75 20.05 24.84
N ARG A 189 -0.66 19.30 24.96
CA ARG A 189 0.42 19.60 25.91
C ARG A 189 1.71 19.83 25.15
N ARG A 190 2.39 20.96 25.38
CA ARG A 190 3.74 21.20 24.84
C ARG A 190 4.74 21.44 25.96
N PRO A 191 5.92 20.81 25.90
CA PRO A 191 6.97 21.12 26.85
C PRO A 191 7.60 22.48 26.53
N VAL A 192 7.88 23.24 27.57
CA VAL A 192 8.73 24.43 27.60
C VAL A 192 9.96 24.03 28.40
N ASN A 193 11.10 23.96 27.74
CA ASN A 193 12.37 23.65 28.40
C ASN A 193 13.02 24.97 28.81
N ILE A 194 13.25 25.16 30.11
CA ILE A 194 13.87 26.36 30.66
C ILE A 194 15.38 26.29 30.43
N PRO A 195 15.99 27.22 29.67
CA PRO A 195 17.44 27.26 29.50
C PRO A 195 18.16 27.57 30.80
N ALA A 196 19.44 27.20 30.88
CA ALA A 196 20.28 27.52 32.03
C ALA A 196 20.44 29.03 32.28
N SER A 197 20.32 29.85 31.23
CA SER A 197 20.37 31.32 31.30
C SER A 197 19.22 31.95 32.07
N HIS A 198 18.14 31.21 32.32
CA HIS A 198 16.93 31.68 33.00
C HIS A 198 16.80 31.11 34.42
N ASP A 199 17.83 30.47 34.98
CA ASP A 199 17.79 29.96 36.35
C ASP A 199 17.52 31.09 37.35
N GLY A 200 16.55 30.89 38.25
CA GLY A 200 16.20 31.88 39.26
C GLY A 200 15.26 32.99 38.77
N HIS A 201 14.91 33.04 37.49
CA HIS A 201 13.86 33.92 36.98
C HIS A 201 12.48 33.42 37.42
N THR A 202 11.49 34.31 37.38
CA THR A 202 10.09 33.89 37.42
C THR A 202 9.71 33.20 36.10
N LEU A 203 8.67 32.37 36.14
CA LEU A 203 8.15 31.71 34.94
C LEU A 203 7.70 32.75 33.89
N LEU A 204 7.09 33.86 34.33
CA LEU A 204 6.66 34.91 33.42
C LEU A 204 7.83 35.57 32.68
N GLU A 205 8.88 35.97 33.40
CA GLU A 205 10.10 36.55 32.81
C GLU A 205 10.74 35.58 31.81
N ALA A 206 10.83 34.31 32.17
CA ALA A 206 11.36 33.28 31.29
C ALA A 206 10.51 33.11 30.01
N LEU A 207 9.18 33.13 30.11
CA LEU A 207 8.29 33.00 28.96
C LEU A 207 8.36 34.21 28.01
N VAL A 208 8.43 35.42 28.56
CA VAL A 208 8.55 36.66 27.77
C VAL A 208 9.85 36.68 26.98
N ASP A 209 10.97 36.33 27.62
CA ASP A 209 12.27 36.33 26.95
C ASP A 209 12.41 35.19 25.93
N LEU A 210 11.88 34.00 26.22
CA LEU A 210 11.88 32.87 25.30
C LEU A 210 10.99 33.07 24.07
N PHE A 211 9.90 33.83 24.22
CA PHE A 211 8.88 34.00 23.19
C PHE A 211 8.45 35.48 23.07
N PRO A 212 9.35 36.37 22.63
CA PRO A 212 9.14 37.82 22.66
C PRO A 212 8.05 38.32 21.71
N HIS A 213 7.59 37.45 20.80
CA HIS A 213 6.51 37.73 19.86
C HIS A 213 5.10 37.62 20.49
N ILE A 214 4.99 37.10 21.71
CA ILE A 214 3.74 37.02 22.46
C ILE A 214 3.79 38.09 23.56
N PRO A 215 2.80 39.01 23.64
CA PRO A 215 2.77 40.05 24.65
C PRO A 215 2.78 39.49 26.08
N GLU A 216 3.46 40.17 27.01
CA GLU A 216 3.55 39.77 28.42
C GLU A 216 2.19 39.52 29.07
N GLY A 217 1.21 40.40 28.83
CA GLY A 217 -0.14 40.24 29.38
C GLY A 217 -0.85 38.96 28.90
N GLU A 218 -0.50 38.44 27.73
CA GLU A 218 -1.02 37.15 27.27
C GLU A 218 -0.37 35.97 28.02
N TRP A 219 0.93 36.07 28.33
CA TRP A 219 1.60 35.08 29.18
C TRP A 219 1.07 35.09 30.61
N GLU A 220 0.86 36.27 31.19
CA GLU A 220 0.26 36.44 32.51
C GLU A 220 -1.11 35.75 32.58
N ALA A 221 -2.01 36.05 31.63
CA ALA A 221 -3.33 35.43 31.57
C ALA A 221 -3.27 33.89 31.44
N ARG A 222 -2.29 33.36 30.69
CA ARG A 222 -2.08 31.90 30.58
C ARG A 222 -1.60 31.30 31.90
N CYS A 223 -0.71 31.97 32.62
CA CYS A 223 -0.23 31.55 33.95
C CYS A 223 -1.37 31.58 34.98
N GLU A 224 -2.17 32.64 35.02
CA GLU A 224 -3.33 32.77 35.92
C GLU A 224 -4.40 31.70 35.63
N ALA A 225 -4.59 31.33 34.37
CA ALA A 225 -5.45 30.23 33.96
C ALA A 225 -4.90 28.84 34.29
N GLY A 226 -3.76 28.74 34.99
CA GLY A 226 -3.17 27.46 35.43
C GLY A 226 -2.64 26.60 34.28
N ARG A 227 -2.29 27.20 33.13
CA ARG A 227 -1.91 26.48 31.91
C ARG A 227 -0.49 25.92 31.93
N PHE A 228 0.24 26.04 33.03
CA PHE A 228 1.61 25.53 33.13
C PHE A 228 1.70 24.57 34.30
N VAL A 229 2.18 23.36 34.05
CA VAL A 229 2.33 22.33 35.08
C VAL A 229 3.73 21.70 35.02
N ASN A 230 4.22 21.19 36.14
CA ASN A 230 5.38 20.29 36.11
C ASN A 230 4.96 18.89 35.63
N TYR A 231 5.92 17.97 35.48
CA TYR A 231 5.65 16.59 35.10
C TYR A 231 4.74 15.84 36.10
N GLY A 232 4.73 16.26 37.37
CA GLY A 232 3.85 15.73 38.42
C GLY A 232 2.44 16.35 38.45
N GLY A 233 2.10 17.25 37.52
CA GLY A 233 0.79 17.90 37.44
C GLY A 233 0.58 19.12 38.36
N THR A 234 1.59 19.53 39.12
CA THR A 234 1.51 20.74 39.96
C THR A 234 1.59 22.00 39.09
N VAL A 235 0.65 22.92 39.27
CA VAL A 235 0.59 24.20 38.55
C VAL A 235 1.81 25.08 38.88
N ARG A 236 2.36 25.73 37.86
CA ARG A 236 3.39 26.76 37.94
C ARG A 236 2.75 28.10 37.59
N GLY A 237 2.50 28.92 38.61
CA GLY A 237 2.01 30.29 38.44
C GLY A 237 3.10 31.22 37.89
N LYS A 238 2.72 32.46 37.58
CA LYS A 238 3.63 33.46 37.01
C LYS A 238 4.88 33.71 37.87
N ASP A 239 4.72 33.68 39.20
CA ASP A 239 5.78 33.93 40.18
C ASP A 239 6.61 32.68 40.54
N HIS A 240 6.36 31.53 39.89
CA HIS A 240 7.17 30.33 40.11
C HIS A 240 8.61 30.58 39.68
N ILE A 241 9.56 30.36 40.60
CA ILE A 241 10.99 30.49 40.31
C ILE A 241 11.47 29.25 39.55
N VAL A 242 11.79 29.43 38.28
CA VAL A 242 12.22 28.34 37.39
C VAL A 242 13.68 27.95 37.65
N ARG A 243 13.99 26.68 37.37
CA ARG A 243 15.37 26.17 37.39
C ARG A 243 15.90 25.90 36.00
N GLY A 244 17.20 26.14 35.79
CA GLY A 244 17.87 25.77 34.55
C GLY A 244 17.71 24.28 34.25
N GLY A 245 17.17 23.94 33.08
CA GLY A 245 16.84 22.57 32.69
C GLY A 245 15.48 22.07 33.20
N GLU A 246 14.72 22.87 33.96
CA GLU A 246 13.34 22.54 34.31
C GLU A 246 12.49 22.41 33.04
N ARG A 247 11.63 21.39 33.03
CA ARG A 247 10.66 21.16 31.96
C ARG A 247 9.26 21.44 32.47
N VAL A 248 8.73 22.59 32.07
CA VAL A 248 7.35 22.98 32.32
C VAL A 248 6.50 22.49 31.16
N VAL A 249 5.27 22.05 31.41
CA VAL A 249 4.33 21.61 30.38
C VAL A 249 3.23 22.66 30.26
N GLN A 250 3.17 23.31 29.10
CA GLN A 250 2.07 24.18 28.74
C GLN A 250 0.87 23.34 28.27
N ILE A 251 -0.28 23.58 28.87
CA ILE A 251 -1.58 23.01 28.52
C ILE A 251 -2.32 24.03 27.65
N PHE A 252 -2.67 23.60 26.44
CA PHE A 252 -3.49 24.37 25.51
C PHE A 252 -4.95 23.96 25.71
N PRO A 253 -5.88 24.94 25.66
CA PRO A 253 -7.31 24.64 25.74
C PRO A 253 -7.70 23.64 24.64
N PRO A 254 -8.73 22.79 24.89
CA PRO A 254 -9.23 21.84 23.90
C PRO A 254 -9.99 22.59 22.81
N GLU A 255 -9.26 23.14 21.86
CA GLU A 255 -9.81 23.83 20.69
C GLU A 255 -9.60 22.95 19.44
N ALA A 256 -10.58 22.99 18.53
CA ALA A 256 -10.41 22.37 17.23
C ALA A 256 -9.38 23.17 16.42
N GLU A 257 -8.46 22.47 15.77
CA GLU A 257 -7.50 23.08 14.89
C GLU A 257 -8.20 23.58 13.62
N PRO A 258 -7.75 24.71 13.05
CA PRO A 258 -8.28 25.19 11.78
C PRO A 258 -8.18 24.11 10.69
N PRO A 259 -9.13 24.08 9.75
CA PRO A 259 -9.06 23.15 8.63
C PRO A 259 -7.83 23.43 7.76
N VAL A 260 -7.24 22.35 7.24
CA VAL A 260 -6.10 22.37 6.32
C VAL A 260 -6.47 21.57 5.06
N SER A 261 -5.74 21.76 3.98
CA SER A 261 -5.89 20.93 2.80
C SER A 261 -5.29 19.54 3.06
N ALA A 262 -6.10 18.50 2.81
CA ALA A 262 -5.74 17.10 2.97
C ALA A 262 -5.26 16.44 1.66
N ASP A 263 -5.17 17.18 0.54
CA ASP A 263 -4.72 16.69 -0.77
C ASP A 263 -3.20 16.46 -0.82
N ILE A 264 -2.72 15.59 0.07
CA ILE A 264 -1.32 15.19 0.21
C ILE A 264 -1.07 14.06 -0.75
N ARG A 265 -0.17 14.28 -1.72
CA ARG A 265 0.15 13.27 -2.73
C ARG A 265 1.59 12.81 -2.59
N ILE A 266 1.77 11.51 -2.40
CA ILE A 266 3.08 10.87 -2.51
C ILE A 266 3.43 10.73 -4.00
N ILE A 267 4.59 11.26 -4.40
CA ILE A 267 5.07 11.25 -5.78
C ILE A 267 6.08 10.14 -6.02
N HIS A 268 6.94 9.87 -5.03
CA HIS A 268 7.99 8.86 -5.10
C HIS A 268 8.29 8.29 -3.72
N GLU A 269 8.60 7.00 -3.66
CA GLU A 269 9.00 6.31 -2.44
C GLU A 269 10.01 5.19 -2.74
N ASP A 270 11.18 5.27 -2.12
CA ASP A 270 12.17 4.20 -2.10
C ASP A 270 12.72 3.99 -0.68
N GLU A 271 13.83 3.23 -0.56
CA GLU A 271 14.48 2.95 0.72
C GLU A 271 14.97 4.23 1.43
N ALA A 272 15.36 5.26 0.69
CA ALA A 272 16.03 6.43 1.20
C ALA A 272 15.09 7.63 1.38
N ILE A 273 14.23 7.89 0.40
CA ILE A 273 13.45 9.12 0.30
C ILE A 273 11.95 8.88 0.10
N LEU A 274 11.19 9.87 0.55
CA LEU A 274 9.78 10.04 0.29
C LEU A 274 9.59 11.45 -0.28
N LEU A 275 9.10 11.55 -1.52
CA LEU A 275 8.80 12.82 -2.16
C LEU A 275 7.29 13.08 -2.06
N VAL A 276 6.94 14.19 -1.40
CA VAL A 276 5.55 14.55 -1.14
C VAL A 276 5.21 15.85 -1.86
N HIS A 277 4.12 15.88 -2.60
CA HIS A 277 3.48 17.11 -3.03
C HIS A 277 2.58 17.62 -1.91
N LYS A 278 3.04 18.64 -1.20
CA LYS A 278 2.33 19.29 -0.10
C LYS A 278 1.28 20.27 -0.66
N PRO A 279 0.01 20.16 -0.26
CA PRO A 279 -1.01 21.15 -0.59
C PRO A 279 -0.89 22.40 0.30
N ALA A 280 -1.76 23.38 0.06
CA ALA A 280 -1.90 24.57 0.90
C ALA A 280 -3.39 24.84 1.16
N PRO A 281 -3.76 25.36 2.34
CA PRO A 281 -2.91 25.57 3.51
C PRO A 281 -2.59 24.23 4.21
N LEU A 282 -1.32 23.95 4.51
CA LEU A 282 -0.92 22.82 5.35
C LEU A 282 0.45 23.10 6.01
N PRO A 283 0.51 23.29 7.33
CA PRO A 283 1.76 23.45 8.06
C PRO A 283 2.63 22.19 8.02
N MET A 284 3.95 22.37 7.98
CA MET A 284 4.90 21.25 7.99
C MET A 284 4.94 20.51 9.32
N HIS A 285 4.97 21.23 10.44
CA HIS A 285 5.10 20.69 11.80
C HIS A 285 4.24 21.52 12.76
N ALA A 286 4.09 21.00 13.99
CA ALA A 286 3.32 21.67 15.04
C ALA A 286 3.87 23.08 15.30
N SER A 287 3.02 24.10 15.12
CA SER A 287 3.35 25.51 15.34
C SER A 287 2.07 26.31 15.54
N GLY A 288 2.10 27.31 16.42
CA GLY A 288 0.91 28.08 16.81
C GLY A 288 -0.24 27.16 17.20
N ARG A 289 -1.41 27.39 16.60
CA ARG A 289 -2.67 26.64 16.75
C ARG A 289 -2.75 25.29 16.02
N PHE A 290 -1.69 24.88 15.31
CA PHE A 290 -1.64 23.60 14.60
C PHE A 290 -0.76 22.60 15.34
N HIS A 291 -1.28 21.40 15.56
CA HIS A 291 -0.63 20.32 16.32
C HIS A 291 -0.73 19.00 15.53
N ARG A 292 -1.94 18.60 15.18
CA ARG A 292 -2.28 17.37 14.47
C ARG A 292 -2.61 17.61 13.00
N ASN A 293 -3.14 18.78 12.64
CA ASN A 293 -3.35 19.22 11.26
C ASN A 293 -2.04 19.71 10.62
N THR A 294 -1.02 18.84 10.61
CA THR A 294 0.30 19.15 10.06
C THR A 294 0.77 17.98 9.21
N LEU A 295 1.57 18.27 8.17
CA LEU A 295 2.08 17.24 7.28
C LEU A 295 2.88 16.18 8.06
N GLN A 296 3.75 16.60 8.98
CA GLN A 296 4.52 15.68 9.82
C GLN A 296 3.62 14.74 10.63
N HIS A 297 2.56 15.24 11.26
CA HIS A 297 1.69 14.42 12.09
C HIS A 297 0.94 13.38 11.25
N ILE A 298 0.38 13.80 10.12
CA ILE A 298 -0.36 12.92 9.20
C ILE A 298 0.57 11.82 8.65
N LEU A 299 1.78 12.18 8.20
CA LEU A 299 2.75 11.19 7.72
C LEU A 299 3.24 10.27 8.85
N ASN A 300 3.42 10.77 10.08
CA ASN A 300 3.80 9.90 11.20
C ASN A 300 2.73 8.83 11.48
N GLN A 301 1.45 9.18 11.38
CA GLN A 301 0.36 8.22 11.51
C GLN A 301 0.36 7.20 10.37
N ALA A 302 0.57 7.66 9.12
CA ALA A 302 0.60 6.79 7.95
C ALA A 302 1.78 5.80 7.92
N TYR A 303 2.91 6.17 8.54
CA TYR A 303 4.16 5.39 8.52
C TYR A 303 4.57 4.80 9.88
N SER A 304 3.67 4.79 10.86
CA SER A 304 3.97 4.24 12.20
C SER A 304 4.44 2.78 12.13
N PRO A 305 5.50 2.38 12.87
CA PRO A 305 6.30 3.16 13.82
C PRO A 305 7.52 3.88 13.22
N ASN A 306 7.75 3.73 11.91
CA ASN A 306 8.93 4.22 11.21
C ASN A 306 8.70 5.62 10.61
N TYR A 307 8.77 6.63 11.46
CA TYR A 307 8.42 8.00 11.07
C TYR A 307 9.40 8.64 10.07
N PRO A 308 8.90 9.13 8.91
CA PRO A 308 9.73 9.84 7.95
C PRO A 308 10.15 11.21 8.52
N ARG A 309 11.33 11.68 8.13
CA ARG A 309 11.96 12.89 8.66
C ARG A 309 12.03 13.99 7.61
N PRO A 310 11.56 15.21 7.89
CA PRO A 310 11.59 16.28 6.91
C PRO A 310 13.05 16.69 6.66
N VAL A 311 13.45 16.75 5.39
CA VAL A 311 14.79 17.20 5.00
C VAL A 311 14.84 18.72 4.90
N HIS A 312 13.75 19.31 4.42
CA HIS A 312 13.54 20.75 4.36
C HIS A 312 12.05 21.05 4.64
N ARG A 313 11.69 22.33 4.66
CA ARG A 313 10.33 22.80 4.93
C ARG A 313 9.83 23.71 3.81
N LEU A 314 8.52 23.76 3.67
CA LEU A 314 7.78 24.78 2.95
C LEU A 314 6.88 25.53 3.95
N ASP A 315 6.53 26.76 3.63
CA ASP A 315 5.55 27.50 4.43
C ASP A 315 4.15 26.90 4.29
N SER A 316 3.28 27.21 5.25
CA SER A 316 1.92 26.65 5.29
C SER A 316 1.17 26.90 3.99
N ASN A 317 1.33 28.08 3.40
CA ASN A 317 0.61 28.51 2.20
C ASN A 317 1.37 28.25 0.89
N THR A 318 2.57 27.70 0.95
CA THR A 318 3.34 27.29 -0.23
C THR A 318 2.99 25.86 -0.59
N THR A 319 2.54 25.61 -1.81
CA THR A 319 2.35 24.26 -2.36
C THR A 319 3.66 23.73 -2.96
N GLY A 320 3.74 22.41 -3.18
CA GLY A 320 4.77 21.83 -4.00
C GLY A 320 5.56 20.72 -3.31
N LEU A 321 6.72 20.41 -3.86
CA LEU A 321 7.51 19.25 -3.49
C LEU A 321 8.26 19.46 -2.18
N VAL A 322 8.12 18.51 -1.27
CA VAL A 322 8.90 18.43 -0.03
C VAL A 322 9.46 17.03 0.15
N LEU A 323 10.74 16.98 0.47
CA LEU A 323 11.50 15.75 0.61
C LEU A 323 11.54 15.32 2.08
N PHE A 324 11.23 14.05 2.31
CA PHE A 324 11.40 13.36 3.58
C PHE A 324 12.42 12.24 3.43
N ALA A 325 13.21 12.01 4.46
CA ALA A 325 14.10 10.86 4.58
C ALA A 325 13.40 9.73 5.34
N ARG A 326 13.58 8.49 4.87
CA ARG A 326 13.01 7.29 5.50
C ARG A 326 13.68 6.91 6.81
N THR A 327 14.97 7.25 6.95
CA THR A 327 15.77 6.88 8.12
C THR A 327 16.60 8.05 8.65
N ARG A 328 17.12 7.92 9.87
CA ARG A 328 18.05 8.91 10.45
C ARG A 328 19.35 9.00 9.65
N HIS A 329 19.83 7.88 9.10
CA HIS A 329 21.02 7.84 8.26
C HIS A 329 20.84 8.74 7.03
N PHE A 330 19.77 8.51 6.24
CA PHE A 330 19.50 9.31 5.04
C PHE A 330 19.15 10.76 5.36
N SER A 331 18.47 11.02 6.48
CA SER A 331 18.19 12.39 6.93
C SER A 331 19.47 13.22 7.06
N ARG A 332 20.55 12.64 7.62
CA ARG A 332 21.83 13.33 7.78
C ARG A 332 22.50 13.59 6.42
N VAL A 333 22.49 12.60 5.53
CA VAL A 333 23.08 12.73 4.19
C VAL A 333 22.39 13.83 3.40
N LEU A 334 21.06 13.82 3.37
CA LEU A 334 20.26 14.75 2.58
C LEU A 334 20.30 16.17 3.16
N GLN A 335 20.17 16.33 4.49
CA GLN A 335 20.26 17.67 5.11
C GLN A 335 21.60 18.34 4.84
N ASN A 336 22.71 17.59 4.83
CA ASN A 336 24.02 18.13 4.48
C ASN A 336 24.07 18.66 3.04
N GLN A 337 23.39 18.03 2.08
CA GLN A 337 23.29 18.54 0.71
C GLN A 337 22.52 19.86 0.63
N PHE A 338 21.43 19.97 1.41
CA PHE A 338 20.68 21.23 1.50
C PHE A 338 21.51 22.35 2.16
N LEU A 339 22.27 22.02 3.22
CA LEU A 339 23.16 22.98 3.90
C LEU A 339 24.34 23.40 3.01
N ALA A 340 24.89 22.48 2.22
CA ALA A 340 25.98 22.75 1.28
C ALA A 340 25.52 23.47 0.00
N GLY A 341 24.21 23.69 -0.19
CA GLY A 341 23.67 24.36 -1.37
C GLY A 341 23.77 23.53 -2.66
N THR A 342 23.99 22.22 -2.57
CA THR A 342 24.13 21.34 -3.75
C THR A 342 22.79 20.88 -4.33
N VAL A 343 21.68 21.33 -3.75
CA VAL A 343 20.32 20.99 -4.18
C VAL A 343 19.71 22.16 -4.94
N ASP A 344 19.42 21.97 -6.22
CA ASP A 344 18.67 22.94 -7.02
C ASP A 344 17.17 22.91 -6.62
N LYS A 345 16.63 24.08 -6.27
CA LYS A 345 15.22 24.25 -5.87
C LYS A 345 14.62 25.35 -6.74
N ARG A 346 13.58 24.99 -7.50
CA ARG A 346 12.89 25.93 -8.39
C ARG A 346 11.47 26.17 -7.91
N TYR A 347 11.10 27.43 -7.83
CA TYR A 347 9.75 27.87 -7.44
C TYR A 347 9.11 28.58 -8.61
N LEU A 348 7.86 28.21 -8.90
CA LEU A 348 7.00 29.01 -9.77
C LEU A 348 6.25 30.02 -8.89
N VAL A 349 6.42 31.30 -9.19
CA VAL A 349 5.82 32.41 -8.43
C VAL A 349 5.05 33.34 -9.35
N ARG A 350 3.95 33.90 -8.85
CA ARG A 350 3.26 35.03 -9.48
C ARG A 350 3.52 36.27 -8.63
N ILE A 351 4.10 37.29 -9.24
CA ILE A 351 4.47 38.54 -8.57
C ILE A 351 3.51 39.68 -8.96
N GLN A 352 3.49 40.74 -8.14
CA GLN A 352 2.84 42.01 -8.47
C GLN A 352 3.91 43.01 -8.90
N GLY A 353 3.74 43.60 -10.09
CA GLY A 353 4.75 44.45 -10.74
C GLY A 353 5.45 43.73 -11.90
N HIS A 354 6.34 44.46 -12.59
CA HIS A 354 7.16 43.93 -13.68
C HIS A 354 8.63 44.16 -13.34
N PRO A 355 9.45 43.11 -13.17
CA PRO A 355 10.88 43.25 -12.97
C PRO A 355 11.50 43.98 -14.17
N PRO A 356 12.52 44.81 -13.96
CA PRO A 356 13.19 45.53 -15.05
C PRO A 356 14.00 44.60 -15.96
N GLU A 357 14.34 43.39 -15.48
CA GLU A 357 15.15 42.40 -16.18
C GLU A 357 14.48 41.02 -16.12
N ASP A 358 14.66 40.21 -17.17
CA ASP A 358 14.13 38.84 -17.26
C ASP A 358 14.80 37.87 -16.27
N THR A 359 15.98 38.22 -15.74
CA THR A 359 16.72 37.44 -14.75
C THR A 359 17.48 38.38 -13.84
N PHE A 360 17.34 38.21 -12.53
CA PHE A 360 18.07 38.97 -11.53
C PHE A 360 18.40 38.07 -10.33
N PHE A 361 19.36 38.49 -9.52
CA PHE A 361 19.78 37.79 -8.31
C PHE A 361 19.59 38.70 -7.10
N SER A 362 19.23 38.11 -5.96
CA SER A 362 19.14 38.83 -4.68
C SER A 362 19.97 38.10 -3.64
N GLU A 363 20.96 38.80 -3.08
CA GLU A 363 21.78 38.35 -1.95
C GLU A 363 21.42 39.09 -0.66
N ALA A 364 20.25 39.73 -0.62
CA ALA A 364 19.82 40.48 0.55
C ALA A 364 19.67 39.55 1.78
N PRO A 365 20.25 39.91 2.94
CA PRO A 365 20.06 39.14 4.16
C PRO A 365 18.60 39.22 4.60
N ILE A 366 18.06 38.11 5.11
CA ILE A 366 16.73 38.08 5.72
C ILE A 366 16.91 38.50 7.19
N SER A 367 16.32 39.65 7.56
CA SER A 367 16.30 40.18 8.93
C SER A 367 14.86 40.24 9.45
N THR A 368 14.72 40.28 10.77
CA THR A 368 13.45 40.64 11.43
C THR A 368 13.17 42.14 11.38
N GLU A 369 14.17 42.97 11.05
CA GLU A 369 13.99 44.39 10.75
C GLU A 369 13.77 44.60 9.24
N PRO A 370 12.78 45.41 8.83
CA PRO A 370 12.38 45.60 7.43
C PRO A 370 13.49 46.09 6.49
#